data_AF-A0A357T083-F1
#
_entry.id   AF-A0A357T083-F1
#
_cell.length_a   1.000
_cell.length_b   1.000
_cell.length_c   1.000
_cell.angle_alpha   90.00
_cell.angle_beta   90.00
_cell.angle_gamma   90.00
#
_symmetry.space_group_name_H-M   'P 1'
#
loop_
_entity.id
_entity.type
_entity.pdbx_description
1 polymer ?
#
loop_
_entity_poly.entity_id
_entity_poly.type
_entity_poly.pdbx_seq_one_letter_code
_entity_poly.pdbx_strand_id
1 'polypeptide(L)' 'EFAEWASIFHDDRMTSAILDRLIHNSKIIAFNGESYRYRAQKASQQKNT' A
#
# COMPACT_ATOMS: atom_id res chain seq x y z
N GLU A 1 -0.34 7.63 1.97
CA GLU A 1 -1.46 8.20 1.18
C GLU A 1 -1.02 8.50 -0.25
N PHE A 2 -1.92 8.80 -1.19
CA PHE A 2 -1.54 9.12 -2.58
C PHE A 2 -0.50 10.25 -2.71
N ALA A 3 -0.42 11.15 -1.74
CA ALA A 3 0.61 12.19 -1.66
C ALA A 3 2.05 11.63 -1.58
N GLU A 4 2.26 10.44 -1.01
CA GLU A 4 3.58 9.82 -0.90
C GLU A 4 4.10 9.33 -2.26
N TRP A 5 3.22 9.19 -3.27
CA TRP A 5 3.61 8.71 -4.59
C TRP A 5 4.45 9.72 -5.36
N ALA A 6 4.34 11.01 -5.02
CA ALA A 6 5.22 12.06 -5.54
C ALA A 6 6.71 11.76 -5.24
N SER A 7 7.01 11.11 -4.11
CA SER A 7 8.37 10.69 -3.77
C SER A 7 8.93 9.59 -4.69
N ILE A 8 8.04 8.80 -5.30
CA ILE A 8 8.41 7.71 -6.22
C ILE A 8 8.59 8.26 -7.63
N PHE A 9 7.66 9.11 -8.07
CA PHE A 9 7.60 9.60 -9.45
C PHE A 9 8.29 10.96 -9.67
N HIS A 10 8.84 11.57 -8.62
CA HIS A 10 9.68 12.78 -8.61
C HIS A 10 9.03 14.08 -9.14
N ASP A 11 7.94 13.99 -9.91
CA ASP A 11 7.18 15.12 -10.47
C ASP A 11 5.69 14.97 -10.16
N ASP A 12 5.10 15.97 -9.51
CA ASP A 12 3.70 15.98 -9.05
C ASP A 12 2.69 15.94 -10.20
N ARG A 13 2.99 16.61 -11.33
CA ARG A 13 2.10 16.65 -12.50
C ARG A 13 2.08 15.28 -13.17
N MET A 14 3.25 14.66 -13.31
CA MET A 14 3.35 13.31 -13.85
C MET A 14 2.67 12.28 -12.95
N THR A 15 2.91 12.36 -11.64
CA THR A 15 2.28 11.49 -10.63
C THR A 15 0.77 11.56 -10.73
N SER A 16 0.21 12.77 -10.82
CA SER A 16 -1.24 13.00 -10.92
C SER A 16 -1.82 12.40 -12.21
N ALA A 17 -1.13 12.57 -13.35
CA ALA A 17 -1.57 12.02 -14.63
C ALA A 17 -1.52 10.47 -14.66
N ILE A 18 -0.54 9.86 -13.99
CA ILE A 18 -0.46 8.40 -13.85
C ILE A 18 -1.55 7.89 -12.92
N LEU A 19 -1.75 8.56 -11.78
CA LEU A 19 -2.76 8.19 -10.81
C LEU A 19 -4.15 8.23 -11.44
N ASP A 20 -4.48 9.30 -12.16
CA ASP A 20 -5.74 9.46 -12.89
C ASP A 20 -6.02 8.27 -13.82
N ARG A 21 -5.03 7.87 -14.64
CA ARG A 21 -5.15 6.72 -15.55
C ARG A 21 -5.33 5.39 -14.82
N LEU A 22 -4.62 5.20 -13.70
CA LEU A 22 -4.71 3.98 -12.90
C LEU A 22 -6.06 3.84 -12.19
N ILE A 23 -6.60 4.94 -11.65
CA ILE A 23 -7.86 4.91 -10.91
C ILE A 23 -9.09 4.92 -11.82
N HIS A 24 -8.98 5.40 -13.07
CA HIS A 24 -10.10 5.59 -13.99
C HIS A 24 -11.01 4.37 -14.16
N ASN A 25 -10.44 3.16 -14.23
CA ASN A 25 -11.18 1.90 -14.38
C ASN A 25 -10.93 0.92 -13.22
N SER A 26 -10.57 1.44 -12.04
CA SER A 26 -10.19 0.61 -10.89
C SER A 26 -11.19 0.73 -9.73
N LYS A 27 -11.21 -0.29 -8.87
CA LYS A 27 -11.91 -0.26 -7.59
C LYS A 27 -10.87 -0.17 -6.47
N ILE A 28 -10.90 0.92 -5.72
CA ILE A 28 -10.01 1.11 -4.57
C ILE A 28 -10.59 0.34 -3.39
N ILE A 29 -9.81 -0.59 -2.82
CA ILE A 29 -10.16 -1.35 -1.63
C ILE A 29 -9.12 -1.06 -0.56
N ALA A 30 -9.54 -0.41 0.52
CA ALA A 30 -8.68 -0.15 1.68
C ALA A 30 -8.75 -1.33 2.65
N PHE A 31 -7.61 -1.87 3.03
CA PHE A 31 -7.50 -2.95 4.01
C PHE A 31 -6.99 -2.39 5.35
N ASN A 32 -7.76 -2.57 6.41
CA ASN A 32 -7.43 -2.10 7.77
C ASN A 32 -7.14 -3.26 8.74
N GLY A 33 -6.51 -4.34 8.28
CA GLY A 33 -6.22 -5.53 9.08
C GLY A 33 -4.73 -5.77 9.31
N GLU A 34 -4.38 -6.52 10.37
CA GLU A 34 -3.00 -7.00 10.54
C GLU A 34 -2.59 -7.88 9.35
N SER A 35 -1.34 -7.71 8.92
CA SER A 35 -0.74 -8.55 7.90
C SER A 35 -0.80 -10.02 8.30
N TYR A 36 -1.36 -10.86 7.42
CA TYR A 36 -1.39 -12.31 7.61
C TYR A 36 0.00 -12.88 7.93
N ARG A 37 1.02 -12.40 7.20
CA ARG A 37 2.42 -12.79 7.40
C ARG A 37 2.94 -12.35 8.76
N TYR A 38 2.59 -11.15 9.19
CA TYR A 38 2.99 -10.63 10.50
C TYR A 38 2.36 -11.44 11.65
N ARG A 39 1.08 -11.78 11.54
CA ARG A 39 0.39 -12.65 12.51
C ARG A 39 1.03 -14.04 12.59
N ALA A 40 1.39 -14.62 11.44
CA ALA A 40 2.09 -15.90 11.39
C ALA A 40 3.49 -15.82 12.05
N GLN A 41 4.24 -14.73 11.84
CA GLN A 41 5.53 -14.49 12.48
C GLN A 41 5.41 -14.33 13.99
N LYS A 42 4.41 -13.57 14.48
CA LYS A 42 4.15 -13.47 15.93
C LYS A 42 3.84 -14.85 16.53
N ALA A 43 3.01 -15.64 15.85
CA ALA A 43 2.65 -16.98 16.31
C ALA A 43 3.85 -17.95 16.35
N SER A 44 4.81 -17.83 15.42
CA SER A 44 6.04 -18.64 15.47
C SER A 44 7.01 -18.17 16.55
N GLN A 45 7.13 -16.86 16.78
CA GLN A 45 7.95 -16.31 17.88
C GLN A 45 7.42 -16.74 19.26
N GLN A 46 6.09 -16.72 19.45
CA GLN A 46 5.46 -17.14 20.70
C GLN A 46 5.65 -18.63 21.03
N LYS A 47 5.91 -19.48 20.03
CA LYS A 47 6.18 -20.93 20.24
C LYS A 47 7.63 -21.23 20.62
N ASN A 48 8.55 -20.30 20.34
CA ASN A 48 9.97 -20.43 20.65
C ASN A 48 10.34 -19.76 21.99
N THR A 49 9.35 -19.28 22.74
CA THR A 49 9.47 -18.74 24.11
C THR A 49 8.69 -19.65 25.05
#